data_AF-A0A831Y0X7-F1
#
_entry.id   AF-A0A831Y0X7-F1
#
_cell.length_a   1.000
_cell.length_b   1.000
_cell.length_c   1.000
_cell.angle_alpha   90.00
_cell.angle_beta   90.00
_cell.angle_gamma   90.00
#
_symmetry.space_group_name_H-M   'P 1'
#
loop_
_entity.id
_entity.type
_entity.pdbx_description
1 polymer ?
#
loop_
_entity_poly.entity_id
_entity_poly.type
_entity_poly.pdbx_seq_one_letter_code
_entity_poly.pdbx_strand_id
1 'polypeptide(L)' 'MKQQEINYWIAAMLNKHERVSDLNITAGKPLQVESDGILVPVDVQPPVEELTPFQTEVFALNLIGANQRLLRDLI' A
#
# COMPACT_ATOMS: atom_id res chain seq x y z
N MET A 1 -0.26 -1.33 -12.52
CA MET A 1 -0.77 -0.13 -11.80
C MET A 1 0.05 1.05 -12.22
N LYS A 2 -0.59 2.17 -12.54
CA LYS A 2 0.04 3.44 -12.89
C LYS A 2 0.40 4.20 -11.60
N GLN A 3 1.39 5.08 -11.68
CA GLN A 3 1.80 5.92 -10.55
C GLN A 3 0.64 6.69 -9.92
N GLN A 4 -0.33 7.14 -10.72
CA GLN A 4 -1.52 7.84 -10.24
C GLN A 4 -2.38 6.98 -9.31
N GLU A 5 -2.53 5.68 -9.61
CA GLU A 5 -3.30 4.75 -8.78
C GLU A 5 -2.62 4.55 -7.42
N ILE A 6 -1.29 4.45 -7.41
CA ILE A 6 -0.49 4.29 -6.19
C ILE A 6 -0.55 5.55 -5.33
N ASN A 7 -0.39 6.72 -5.94
CA ASN A 7 -0.51 8.00 -5.24
C ASN A 7 -1.91 8.16 -4.63
N TYR A 8 -2.95 7.72 -5.35
CA TYR A 8 -4.31 7.71 -4.83
C TYR A 8 -4.45 6.78 -3.62
N TRP A 9 -3.93 5.55 -3.68
CA TRP A 9 -3.95 4.62 -2.55
C TRP A 9 -3.21 5.19 -1.34
N ILE A 10 -1.98 5.68 -1.52
CA ILE A 10 -1.19 6.28 -0.42
C ILE A 10 -1.95 7.44 0.21
N ALA A 11 -2.52 8.34 -0.59
CA ALA A 11 -3.32 9.46 -0.08
C ALA A 11 -4.56 8.98 0.68
N ALA A 12 -5.29 7.98 0.17
CA ALA A 12 -6.45 7.41 0.84
C ALA A 12 -6.08 6.76 2.18
N MET A 13 -4.95 6.03 2.22
CA MET A 13 -4.47 5.40 3.44
C MET A 13 -4.04 6.44 4.48
N LEU A 14 -3.24 7.44 4.09
CA LEU A 14 -2.81 8.51 5.00
C LEU A 14 -3.99 9.34 5.55
N ASN A 15 -5.06 9.50 4.77
CA ASN A 15 -6.25 10.23 5.20
C ASN A 15 -7.24 9.37 5.99
N LYS A 16 -7.01 8.06 6.17
CA LYS A 16 -7.96 7.16 6.86
C LYS A 16 -8.10 7.48 8.35
N HIS A 17 -7.01 7.88 9.01
CA HIS A 17 -6.99 8.19 10.43
C HIS A 17 -5.97 9.29 10.74
N GLU A 18 -6.17 10.05 11.82
CA GLU A 18 -5.28 11.18 12.17
C GLU A 18 -3.86 10.73 12.54
N ARG A 19 -3.71 9.50 13.03
CA ARG A 19 -2.48 8.96 13.61
C ARG A 19 -1.98 7.69 12.93
N VAL A 20 -1.98 7.70 11.60
CA VAL A 20 -1.38 6.60 10.81
C VAL A 20 0.11 6.53 11.07
N SER A 21 0.59 5.38 11.57
CA SER A 21 2.02 5.07 11.74
C SER A 21 2.56 4.33 10.52
N ASP A 22 1.84 3.30 10.08
CA ASP A 22 2.30 2.37 9.06
C ASP A 22 1.25 2.14 7.97
N LEU A 23 1.72 2.05 6.72
CA LEU A 23 0.94 1.64 5.56
C LEU A 23 1.20 0.16 5.29
N ASN A 24 0.18 -0.67 5.44
CA ASN A 24 0.31 -2.12 5.29
C ASN A 24 -0.28 -2.60 3.96
N ILE A 25 0.55 -3.28 3.17
CA ILE A 25 0.22 -3.86 1.86
C ILE A 25 0.52 -5.35 1.94
N THR A 26 -0.53 -6.18 2.04
CA THR A 26 -0.38 -7.63 2.25
C THR A 26 -1.24 -8.38 1.24
N ALA A 27 -0.66 -9.36 0.55
CA ALA A 27 -1.41 -10.20 -0.37
C ALA A 27 -2.47 -11.01 0.41
N GLY A 28 -3.68 -11.10 -0.13
CA GLY A 28 -4.78 -11.76 0.55
C GLY A 28 -5.52 -10.90 1.58
N LYS A 29 -5.22 -9.59 1.64
CA LYS A 29 -5.83 -8.63 2.56
C LYS A 29 -6.24 -7.35 1.84
N PRO A 30 -7.22 -6.58 2.36
CA PRO A 30 -7.48 -5.23 1.85
C PRO A 30 -6.28 -4.31 2.13
N LEU A 31 -6.35 -3.08 1.63
CA LEU A 31 -5.43 -2.02 2.09
C LEU A 31 -5.65 -1.79 3.58
N GLN A 32 -4.58 -1.67 4.35
CA GLN A 32 -4.65 -1.48 5.80
C GLN A 32 -3.68 -0.40 6.25
N VAL A 33 -4.06 0.33 7.28
CA VAL A 33 -3.17 1.20 8.04
C VAL A 33 -3.06 0.72 9.46
N GLU A 34 -1.92 0.92 10.08
CA GLU A 34 -1.83 0.87 11.53
C GLU A 34 -2.09 2.27 12.09
N SER A 35 -2.99 2.35 13.08
CA SER A 35 -3.21 3.56 13.87
C SER A 35 -3.44 3.18 15.32
N ASP A 36 -2.70 3.83 16.21
CA ASP A 36 -2.79 3.63 17.66
C ASP A 36 -2.67 2.14 18.07
N GLY A 37 -1.81 1.36 17.39
CA GLY A 37 -1.59 -0.06 17.67
C GLY A 37 -2.58 -1.02 17.01
N ILE A 38 -3.51 -0.52 16.19
CA ILE A 38 -4.58 -1.32 15.59
C ILE A 38 -4.52 -1.26 14.06
N LEU A 39 -4.66 -2.43 13.42
CA LEU A 39 -4.81 -2.52 11.96
C LEU A 39 -6.26 -2.19 11.54
N VAL A 40 -6.40 -1.16 10.72
CA VAL A 40 -7.68 -0.65 10.22
C VAL A 40 -7.72 -0.78 8.69
N PRO A 41 -8.76 -1.39 8.11
CA PRO A 41 -8.90 -1.46 6.65
C PRO A 41 -9.18 -0.08 6.04
N VAL A 42 -8.68 0.15 4.83
CA VAL A 42 -8.85 1.39 4.06
C VAL A 42 -9.75 1.14 2.87
N ASP A 43 -10.82 1.94 2.79
CA ASP A 43 -11.77 1.88 1.69
C ASP A 43 -11.31 2.82 0.58
N VAL A 44 -11.30 2.33 -0.65
CA VAL A 44 -10.89 3.07 -1.85
C VAL A 44 -11.96 2.91 -2.95
N GLN A 45 -11.92 3.78 -3.94
CA GLN A 45 -12.78 3.73 -5.13
C GLN A 45 -11.90 3.64 -6.39
N PRO A 46 -12.02 2.57 -7.20
CA PRO A 46 -12.92 1.41 -7.03
C PRO A 46 -12.56 0.55 -5.79
N PRO A 47 -13.53 -0.20 -5.22
CA PRO A 47 -13.31 -1.01 -4.03
C PRO A 47 -12.23 -2.08 -4.28
N VAL A 48 -11.36 -2.25 -3.29
CA VAL A 48 -10.32 -3.29 -3.25
C VAL A 48 -10.55 -4.12 -2.01
N GLU A 49 -11.23 -5.25 -2.17
CA GLU A 49 -11.53 -6.17 -1.07
C GLU A 49 -10.29 -6.99 -0.67
N GLU A 50 -9.46 -7.34 -1.66
CA GLU A 50 -8.28 -8.18 -1.48
C GLU A 50 -7.18 -7.78 -2.47
N LEU A 51 -5.96 -7.61 -1.96
CA LEU A 51 -4.77 -7.38 -2.75
C LEU A 51 -4.24 -8.71 -3.28
N THR A 52 -4.07 -8.80 -4.60
CA THR A 52 -3.40 -9.95 -5.21
C THR A 52 -1.88 -9.87 -5.04
N PRO A 53 -1.16 -11.01 -5.06
CA PRO A 53 0.31 -11.02 -5.03
C PRO A 53 0.93 -10.12 -6.11
N PHE A 54 0.35 -10.10 -7.30
CA PHE A 54 0.79 -9.25 -8.40
C PHE A 54 0.61 -7.76 -8.09
N GLN A 55 -0.52 -7.34 -7.49
CA GLN A 55 -0.72 -5.95 -7.10
C GLN A 55 0.27 -5.52 -6.02
N THR A 56 0.52 -6.37 -5.02
CA THR A 56 1.47 -6.05 -3.95
C THR A 56 2.90 -5.92 -4.48
N GLU A 57 3.31 -6.78 -5.40
CA GLU A 57 4.62 -6.70 -6.05
C GLU A 57 4.73 -5.43 -6.90
N VAL A 58 3.73 -5.16 -7.75
CA VAL A 58 3.73 -3.96 -8.59
C VAL A 58 3.75 -2.69 -7.73
N PHE A 59 3.02 -2.66 -6.60
CA PHE A 59 3.06 -1.54 -5.67
C PHE A 59 4.47 -1.33 -5.10
N ALA A 60 5.11 -2.40 -4.61
CA ALA A 60 6.47 -2.35 -4.08
C ALA A 60 7.49 -1.89 -5.13
N LEU A 61 7.43 -2.44 -6.34
CA LEU A 61 8.34 -2.08 -7.44
C LEU A 61 8.17 -0.63 -7.88
N ASN A 62 6.95 -0.07 -7.84
CA ASN A 62 6.74 1.35 -8.12
C ASN A 62 7.31 2.26 -7.03
N LEU A 63 7.24 1.86 -5.76
CA LEU A 63 7.88 2.60 -4.67
C LEU A 63 9.41 2.56 -4.77
N ILE A 64 9.98 1.40 -5.11
CA ILE A 64 11.42 1.20 -5.33
C ILE A 64 11.92 1.99 -6.55
N GLY A 65 11.11 2.02 -7.62
CA GLY A 65 11.46 2.66 -8.88
C GLY A 65 12.72 2.07 -9.53
N ALA A 66 13.52 2.90 -10.18
CA ALA A 66 14.76 2.47 -10.85
C ALA A 66 15.95 2.29 -9.87
N ASN A 67 15.72 2.22 -8.56
CA ASN A 67 16.78 2.14 -7.56
C ASN A 67 17.28 0.70 -7.40
N GLN A 68 18.39 0.39 -8.08
CA GLN A 68 19.00 -0.95 -8.03
C GLN A 68 19.38 -1.41 -6.63
N ARG A 69 19.73 -0.49 -5.72
CA ARG A 69 20.06 -0.85 -4.34
C ARG A 69 18.82 -1.34 -3.61
N LEU A 70 17.73 -0.55 -3.65
CA LEU A 70 16.47 -0.92 -3.01
C LEU A 70 15.85 -2.19 -3.62
N LEU A 71 16.04 -2.43 -4.92
CA LEU A 71 15.62 -3.68 -5.55
C LEU A 71 16.38 -4.89 -4.99
N ARG A 72 17.67 -4.76 -4.68
CA ARG A 72 18.46 -5.83 -4.07
C ARG A 72 18.05 -6.08 -2.62
N ASP A 73 17.69 -5.02 -1.88
CA ASP A 73 17.25 -5.11 -0.49
C ASP A 73 15.88 -5.79 -0.32
N LEU A 74 15.12 -5.99 -1.41
CA LEU A 74 13.82 -6.66 -1.41
C LEU A 74 13.92 -8.20 -1.23
N ILE A 75 15.10 -8.79 -1.44
CA ILE A 75 15.34 -10.25 -1.54
C ILE A 75 16.11 -10.78 -0.33
#